data_AF-A0A409YJZ9-F1
#
_entry.id   AF-A0A409YJZ9-F1
#
_cell.length_a   1.000
_cell.length_b   1.000
_cell.length_c   1.000
_cell.angle_alpha   90.00
_cell.angle_beta   90.00
_cell.angle_gamma   90.00
#
_symmetry.space_group_name_H-M   'P 1'
#
loop_
_entity.id
_entity.type
_entity.pdbx_description
1 polymer ?
#
loop_
_entity_poly.entity_id
_entity_poly.type
_entity_poly.pdbx_seq_one_letter_code
_entity_poly.pdbx_strand_id
1 'polypeptide(L)'
;MWYYNGARNKGIIKMLTSMQRKAGLWITGAFRTSPTSGVKALAGLLPIPHLLKRMADRAAARFVTLTKTHPLRALVTEEYHGKALLHRISLACLTPRQREKVKGPLVDNTLVCPQISEPIAPVPPQAQPGLRLINRFKEQIGISNVDNVPVIDIRHVELRDYLIDWFANPNAAIVAVDASQPVVAPGQPGRAATAAAVIQRGRARIQLSAVSTGILQALLLDDINEIDILTDLSTAIDRILDCSAHSGQQYSIAACDALKSWLESNPNNIIRIYYTPSDRRWGYLPIHAEAHELACGLQVPGNVGGGKMTIDKFKKQADASALKAWTNQFESPSYRGHNFLALGTLDAGELIPTTVKGGSWMQSAKEAIDQGGNSIYSNALFACMCQAILNHAPIGSYYERFNFTDEPRSCSCGTSLESRDHIIKRCMLYKEPRVVRRLDQLINFLKWNPTAFAFKNAPTGVG
;
A
#
# COMPACT_ATOMS: atom_id res chain seq x y z
N MET A 1 -9.56 22.19 -6.97
CA MET A 1 -9.78 20.75 -6.70
C MET A 1 -11.28 20.49 -6.88
N TRP A 2 -11.66 19.58 -7.77
CA TRP A 2 -13.04 19.51 -8.28
C TRP A 2 -13.98 18.71 -7.38
N TYR A 3 -13.45 17.79 -6.57
CA TYR A 3 -14.24 16.93 -5.67
C TYR A 3 -14.27 17.49 -4.24
N TYR A 4 -15.46 17.57 -3.66
CA TYR A 4 -15.73 17.91 -2.27
C TYR A 4 -17.10 17.34 -1.84
N ASN A 5 -17.38 17.31 -0.54
CA ASN A 5 -18.64 16.79 -0.04
C ASN A 5 -19.85 17.62 -0.53
N GLY A 6 -20.78 16.98 -1.23
CA GLY A 6 -21.94 17.64 -1.85
C GLY A 6 -21.66 18.31 -3.20
N ALA A 7 -20.50 18.06 -3.82
CA ALA A 7 -20.19 18.58 -5.15
C ALA A 7 -21.16 18.05 -6.23
N ARG A 8 -21.70 18.94 -7.07
CA ARG A 8 -22.65 18.61 -8.15
C ARG A 8 -21.94 18.22 -9.44
N ASN A 9 -21.06 17.22 -9.39
CA ASN A 9 -20.20 16.85 -10.52
C ASN A 9 -20.61 15.58 -11.26
N LYS A 10 -21.92 15.28 -11.30
CA LYS A 10 -22.44 14.01 -11.85
C LYS A 10 -21.97 13.77 -13.29
N GLY A 11 -21.96 14.81 -14.14
CA GLY A 11 -21.50 14.72 -15.53
C GLY A 11 -20.03 14.31 -15.67
N ILE A 12 -19.14 14.97 -14.93
CA ILE A 12 -17.70 14.66 -14.92
C ILE A 12 -17.45 13.25 -14.36
N ILE A 13 -18.15 12.86 -13.28
CA ILE A 13 -18.04 11.52 -12.70
C ILE A 13 -18.48 10.45 -13.71
N LYS A 14 -19.54 10.71 -14.48
CA LYS A 14 -20.02 9.81 -15.54
C LYS A 14 -18.98 9.66 -16.65
N MET A 15 -18.37 10.76 -17.08
CA MET A 15 -17.30 10.76 -18.08
C MET A 15 -16.08 9.93 -17.63
N LEU A 16 -15.57 10.22 -16.43
CA LEU A 16 -14.45 9.47 -15.84
C LEU A 16 -14.79 7.99 -15.62
N THR A 17 -16.04 7.70 -15.24
CA THR A 17 -16.52 6.32 -15.09
C THR A 17 -16.55 5.59 -16.44
N SER A 18 -16.93 6.27 -17.51
CA SER A 18 -16.89 5.73 -18.88
C SER A 18 -15.45 5.45 -19.33
N MET A 19 -14.53 6.39 -19.08
CA MET A 19 -13.10 6.21 -19.35
C MET A 19 -12.52 5.01 -18.57
N GLN A 20 -12.76 4.94 -17.25
CA GLN A 20 -12.33 3.82 -16.42
C GLN A 20 -12.94 2.49 -16.89
N ARG A 21 -14.19 2.49 -17.36
CA ARG A 21 -14.82 1.30 -17.95
C ARG A 21 -14.06 0.83 -19.19
N LYS A 22 -13.68 1.73 -20.10
CA LYS A 22 -12.87 1.37 -21.29
C LYS A 22 -11.55 0.71 -20.90
N ALA A 23 -10.82 1.30 -19.95
CA ALA A 23 -9.59 0.71 -19.43
C ALA A 23 -9.83 -0.66 -18.78
N GLY A 24 -10.89 -0.80 -17.98
CA GLY A 24 -11.28 -2.07 -17.38
C GLY A 24 -11.58 -3.16 -18.41
N LEU A 25 -12.26 -2.82 -19.51
CA LEU A 25 -12.54 -3.76 -20.60
C LEU A 25 -11.24 -4.20 -21.31
N TRP A 26 -10.29 -3.29 -21.53
CA TRP A 26 -8.99 -3.64 -22.12
C TRP A 26 -8.18 -4.56 -21.21
N ILE A 27 -8.16 -4.27 -19.92
CA ILE A 27 -7.46 -5.09 -18.92
C ILE A 27 -8.05 -6.50 -18.83
N THR A 28 -9.38 -6.61 -18.85
CA THR A 28 -10.09 -7.87 -18.57
C THR A 28 -10.44 -8.68 -19.80
N GLY A 29 -10.34 -8.14 -21.01
CA GLY A 29 -10.87 -8.79 -22.22
C GLY A 29 -12.38 -9.09 -22.16
N ALA A 30 -13.11 -8.46 -21.23
CA ALA A 30 -14.55 -8.65 -21.09
C ALA A 30 -15.32 -7.95 -22.21
N PHE A 31 -16.54 -8.42 -22.51
CA PHE A 31 -17.32 -7.82 -23.61
C PHE A 31 -17.77 -6.41 -23.28
N ARG A 32 -18.02 -5.61 -24.33
CA ARG A 32 -18.53 -4.24 -24.23
C ARG A 32 -19.84 -4.11 -23.45
N THR A 33 -20.65 -5.17 -23.38
CA THR A 33 -21.94 -5.23 -22.67
C THR A 33 -21.82 -5.78 -21.25
N SER A 34 -20.62 -6.15 -20.80
CA SER A 34 -20.39 -6.70 -19.45
C SER A 34 -20.73 -5.71 -18.34
N PRO A 35 -21.20 -6.14 -17.16
CA PRO A 35 -21.47 -5.27 -16.01
C PRO A 35 -20.25 -4.44 -15.59
N THR A 36 -20.42 -3.11 -15.48
CA THR A 36 -19.31 -2.16 -15.19
C THR A 36 -18.59 -2.45 -13.88
N SER A 37 -19.36 -2.70 -12.83
CA SER A 37 -18.90 -2.98 -11.46
C SER A 37 -18.07 -4.26 -11.39
N GLY A 38 -18.55 -5.35 -11.99
CA GLY A 38 -17.83 -6.62 -12.07
C GLY A 38 -16.52 -6.48 -12.84
N VAL A 39 -16.54 -5.80 -14.01
CA VAL A 39 -15.32 -5.52 -14.78
C VAL A 39 -14.28 -4.74 -13.96
N LYS A 40 -14.73 -3.73 -13.20
CA LYS A 40 -13.83 -2.95 -12.32
C LYS A 40 -13.25 -3.78 -11.19
N ALA A 41 -14.04 -4.67 -10.59
CA ALA A 41 -13.56 -5.57 -9.54
C ALA A 41 -12.49 -6.54 -10.06
N LEU A 42 -12.73 -7.15 -11.22
CA LEU A 42 -11.77 -8.05 -11.87
C LEU A 42 -10.47 -7.34 -12.28
N ALA A 43 -10.57 -6.08 -12.74
CA ALA A 43 -9.43 -5.25 -13.10
C ALA A 43 -8.72 -4.59 -11.90
N GLY A 44 -9.21 -4.78 -10.67
CA GLY A 44 -8.66 -4.11 -9.47
C GLY A 44 -8.80 -2.58 -9.48
N LEU A 45 -9.81 -2.05 -10.17
CA LEU A 45 -10.01 -0.61 -10.34
C LEU A 45 -11.04 -0.07 -9.34
N LEU A 46 -10.58 0.69 -8.35
CA LEU A 46 -11.46 1.38 -7.40
C LEU A 46 -12.44 2.31 -8.15
N PRO A 47 -13.77 2.21 -7.91
CA PRO A 47 -14.75 3.04 -8.59
C PRO A 47 -14.45 4.53 -8.44
N ILE A 48 -14.61 5.31 -9.52
CA ILE A 48 -14.31 6.75 -9.56
C ILE A 48 -14.81 7.53 -8.33
N PRO A 49 -16.05 7.37 -7.84
CA PRO A 49 -16.50 8.12 -6.66
C PRO A 49 -15.62 7.87 -5.42
N HIS A 50 -15.28 6.61 -5.15
CA HIS A 50 -14.43 6.20 -4.02
C HIS A 50 -12.97 6.63 -4.25
N LEU A 51 -12.49 6.54 -5.49
CA LEU A 51 -11.16 7.00 -5.87
C LEU A 51 -11.00 8.51 -5.64
N LEU A 52 -11.96 9.32 -6.09
CA LEU A 52 -11.94 10.77 -5.90
C LEU A 52 -12.02 11.14 -4.42
N LYS A 53 -12.85 10.44 -3.63
CA LYS A 53 -12.90 10.63 -2.18
C LYS A 53 -11.55 10.34 -1.52
N ARG A 54 -10.98 9.16 -1.81
CA ARG A 54 -9.64 8.77 -1.34
C ARG A 54 -8.58 9.79 -1.71
N MET A 55 -8.58 10.26 -2.95
CA MET A 55 -7.64 11.29 -3.42
C MET A 55 -7.83 12.62 -2.69
N ALA A 56 -9.07 13.05 -2.48
CA ALA A 56 -9.37 14.29 -1.76
C ALA A 56 -8.93 14.21 -0.29
N ASP A 57 -9.23 13.11 0.40
CA ASP A 57 -8.81 12.91 1.79
C ASP A 57 -7.28 12.89 1.91
N ARG A 58 -6.59 12.15 1.03
CA ARG A 58 -5.11 12.13 0.99
C ARG A 58 -4.52 13.49 0.66
N ALA A 59 -5.18 14.29 -0.18
CA ALA A 59 -4.74 15.64 -0.51
C ALA A 59 -4.95 16.60 0.67
N ALA A 60 -6.05 16.45 1.41
CA ALA A 60 -6.34 17.22 2.63
C ALA A 60 -5.24 17.03 3.69
N ALA A 61 -4.67 15.83 3.81
CA ALA A 61 -3.56 15.57 4.71
C ALA A 61 -2.31 16.42 4.42
N ARG A 62 -2.11 16.89 3.18
CA ARG A 62 -1.00 17.81 2.82
C ARG A 62 -1.21 19.21 3.36
N PHE A 63 -2.42 19.57 3.77
CA PHE A 63 -2.71 20.89 4.32
C PHE A 63 -2.00 21.11 5.67
N VAL A 64 -1.78 20.04 6.43
CA VAL A 64 -1.08 20.07 7.73
C VAL A 64 0.40 20.42 7.58
N THR A 65 1.00 20.14 6.42
CA THR A 65 2.43 20.42 6.16
C THR A 65 2.70 21.86 5.70
N LEU A 66 1.67 22.70 5.56
CA LEU A 66 1.82 24.08 5.08
C LEU A 66 2.49 24.97 6.14
N THR A 67 3.29 25.94 5.68
CA THR A 67 3.90 26.96 6.56
C THR A 67 2.84 27.78 7.29
N LYS A 68 3.14 28.32 8.48
CA LYS A 68 2.20 29.15 9.25
C LYS A 68 1.78 30.45 8.53
N THR A 69 2.53 30.85 7.50
CA THR A 69 2.30 32.02 6.65
C THR A 69 1.75 31.68 5.26
N HIS A 70 1.45 30.40 4.99
CA HIS A 70 1.02 29.97 3.67
C HIS A 70 -0.29 30.66 3.23
N PRO A 71 -0.41 31.17 1.99
CA PRO A 71 -1.62 31.88 1.54
C PRO A 71 -2.91 31.06 1.65
N LEU A 72 -2.85 29.74 1.43
CA LEU A 72 -4.03 28.88 1.62
C LEU A 72 -4.50 28.81 3.08
N ARG A 73 -3.61 29.06 4.06
CA ARG A 73 -4.02 29.18 5.47
C ARG A 73 -4.78 30.48 5.75
N ALA A 74 -4.55 31.52 4.97
CA ALA A 74 -5.34 32.75 5.07
C ALA A 74 -6.82 32.55 4.70
N LEU A 75 -7.16 31.43 4.03
CA LEU A 75 -8.51 31.13 3.54
C LEU A 75 -9.32 30.19 4.44
N VAL A 76 -8.71 29.61 5.47
CA VAL A 76 -9.36 28.62 6.36
C VAL A 76 -9.85 29.26 7.67
N THR A 77 -10.30 28.44 8.61
CA THR A 77 -10.81 28.89 9.91
C THR A 77 -9.71 29.49 10.80
N GLU A 78 -10.12 30.23 11.83
CA GLU A 78 -9.23 30.88 12.81
C GLU A 78 -8.35 29.87 13.57
N GLU A 79 -8.74 28.61 13.66
CA GLU A 79 -7.91 27.58 14.28
C GLU A 79 -6.68 27.23 13.43
N TYR A 80 -6.76 27.44 12.10
CA TYR A 80 -5.77 26.95 11.14
C TYR A 80 -5.05 28.04 10.34
N HIS A 81 -5.44 29.31 10.46
CA HIS A 81 -4.74 30.40 9.78
C HIS A 81 -3.33 30.63 10.33
N GLY A 82 -3.07 30.27 11.59
CA GLY A 82 -1.77 30.37 12.22
C GLY A 82 -1.28 31.82 12.31
N LYS A 83 -0.28 32.17 11.50
CA LYS A 83 0.27 33.54 11.41
C LYS A 83 -0.06 34.21 10.08
N ALA A 84 -0.86 33.57 9.22
CA ALA A 84 -1.25 34.14 7.95
C ALA A 84 -2.26 35.26 8.16
N LEU A 85 -2.04 36.40 7.48
CA LEU A 85 -3.02 37.49 7.43
C LEU A 85 -4.30 36.96 6.79
N LEU A 86 -5.43 37.04 7.50
CA LEU A 86 -6.70 36.54 7.01
C LEU A 86 -7.08 37.26 5.71
N HIS A 87 -7.45 36.49 4.69
CA HIS A 87 -7.92 37.04 3.44
C HIS A 87 -9.40 37.41 3.55
N ARG A 88 -9.86 38.43 2.81
CA ARG A 88 -11.27 38.90 2.82
C ARG A 88 -12.33 37.83 2.49
N ILE A 89 -11.92 36.73 1.82
CA ILE A 89 -12.81 35.61 1.46
C ILE A 89 -12.59 34.37 2.36
N SER A 90 -11.89 34.56 3.48
CA SER A 90 -11.59 33.48 4.41
C SER A 90 -12.86 32.86 4.99
N LEU A 91 -12.83 31.56 5.22
CA LEU A 91 -13.86 30.87 5.99
C LEU A 91 -13.99 31.44 7.41
N ALA A 92 -12.92 31.99 7.98
CA ALA A 92 -12.94 32.71 9.25
C ALA A 92 -13.88 33.94 9.22
N CYS A 93 -13.90 34.68 8.10
CA CYS A 93 -14.72 35.89 7.96
C CYS A 93 -16.22 35.60 7.74
N LEU A 94 -16.60 34.33 7.56
CA LEU A 94 -18.00 33.95 7.36
C LEU A 94 -18.74 33.77 8.68
N THR A 95 -19.99 34.21 8.73
CA THR A 95 -20.91 33.91 9.84
C THR A 95 -21.21 32.40 9.92
N PRO A 96 -21.63 31.85 11.08
CA PRO A 96 -21.97 30.43 11.21
C PRO A 96 -22.97 29.93 10.15
N ARG A 97 -24.04 30.70 9.91
CA ARG A 97 -25.06 30.39 8.88
C ARG A 97 -24.51 30.37 7.45
N GLN A 98 -23.49 31.18 7.17
CA GLN A 98 -22.82 31.17 5.85
C GLN A 98 -21.88 29.97 5.73
N ARG A 99 -21.13 29.62 6.78
CA ARG A 99 -20.24 28.45 6.80
C ARG A 99 -20.98 27.15 6.51
N GLU A 100 -22.20 26.99 7.03
CA GLU A 100 -23.05 25.82 6.75
C GLU A 100 -23.44 25.68 5.26
N LYS A 101 -23.55 26.81 4.54
CA LYS A 101 -23.94 26.84 3.13
C LYS A 101 -22.76 26.68 2.18
N VAL A 102 -21.57 27.13 2.59
CA VAL A 102 -20.36 27.06 1.78
C VAL A 102 -19.85 25.62 1.74
N LYS A 103 -19.66 25.12 0.52
CA LYS A 103 -19.10 23.79 0.28
C LYS A 103 -17.88 23.94 -0.61
N GLY A 104 -16.85 23.15 -0.33
CA GLY A 104 -15.67 23.15 -1.15
C GLY A 104 -14.53 22.36 -0.53
N PRO A 105 -13.46 22.11 -1.30
CA PRO A 105 -12.32 21.35 -0.82
C PRO A 105 -11.64 21.99 0.40
N LEU A 106 -11.62 23.33 0.48
CA LEU A 106 -11.06 24.03 1.64
C LEU A 106 -11.89 23.81 2.91
N VAL A 107 -13.23 23.71 2.76
CA VAL A 107 -14.12 23.39 3.88
C VAL A 107 -13.87 21.95 4.34
N ASP A 108 -13.81 21.00 3.40
CA ASP A 108 -13.48 19.60 3.74
C ASP A 108 -12.11 19.48 4.43
N ASN A 109 -11.10 20.23 3.97
CA ASN A 109 -9.78 20.26 4.60
C ASN A 109 -9.84 20.74 6.06
N THR A 110 -10.68 21.72 6.39
CA THR A 110 -10.82 22.22 7.77
C THR A 110 -11.38 21.18 8.72
N LEU A 111 -12.13 20.18 8.21
CA LEU A 111 -12.64 19.05 8.99
C LEU A 111 -11.61 17.93 9.13
N VAL A 112 -10.69 17.80 8.17
CA VAL A 112 -9.65 16.77 8.14
C VAL A 112 -8.44 17.15 9.00
N CYS A 113 -8.00 18.40 8.94
CA CYS A 113 -6.79 18.85 9.64
C CYS A 113 -6.81 18.56 11.16
N PRO A 114 -7.92 18.77 11.90
CA PRO A 114 -8.00 18.44 13.33
C PRO A 114 -7.81 16.97 13.64
N GLN A 115 -8.08 16.09 12.67
CA GLN A 115 -7.94 14.65 12.87
C GLN A 115 -6.47 14.23 12.89
N ILE A 116 -5.56 15.01 12.30
CA ILE A 116 -4.12 14.74 12.26
C ILE A 116 -3.46 15.48 13.42
N SER A 117 -3.12 14.74 14.48
CA SER A 117 -2.54 15.28 15.72
C SER A 117 -1.02 15.23 15.75
N GLU A 118 -0.38 14.78 14.66
CA GLU A 118 1.07 14.72 14.52
C GLU A 118 1.66 16.13 14.36
N PRO A 119 2.62 16.54 15.21
CA PRO A 119 3.29 17.82 15.07
C PRO A 119 4.23 17.79 13.86
N ILE A 120 4.02 18.72 12.92
CA ILE A 120 4.86 18.91 11.73
C ILE A 120 5.43 20.32 11.75
N ALA A 121 6.75 20.43 11.65
CA ALA A 121 7.44 21.67 11.39
C ALA A 121 7.54 21.86 9.87
N PRO A 122 6.90 22.87 9.26
CA PRO A 122 6.88 22.98 7.80
C PRO A 122 8.25 23.23 7.17
N VAL A 123 9.09 24.03 7.82
CA VAL A 123 10.45 24.37 7.36
C VAL A 123 11.37 24.43 8.60
N PRO A 124 11.76 23.27 9.15
CA PRO A 124 12.68 23.25 10.28
C PRO A 124 14.08 23.66 9.78
N PRO A 125 14.92 24.32 10.62
CA PRO A 125 16.27 24.73 10.22
C PRO A 125 17.10 23.59 9.61
N GLN A 126 16.97 22.38 10.15
CA GLN A 126 17.66 21.16 9.75
C GLN A 126 17.26 20.69 8.34
N ALA A 127 16.13 21.14 7.78
CA ALA A 127 15.72 20.82 6.42
C ALA A 127 16.19 21.85 5.37
N GLN A 128 16.71 23.00 5.80
CA GLN A 128 17.14 24.06 4.89
C GLN A 128 18.42 23.66 4.14
N PRO A 129 18.52 23.97 2.83
CA PRO A 129 19.77 23.80 2.09
C PRO A 129 20.96 24.42 2.82
N GLY A 130 22.11 23.75 2.82
CA GLY A 130 23.31 24.16 3.57
C GLY A 130 23.29 23.89 5.09
N LEU A 131 22.11 23.75 5.71
CA LEU A 131 21.98 23.42 7.14
C LEU A 131 21.64 21.95 7.41
N ARG A 132 21.31 21.18 6.38
CA ARG A 132 21.07 19.73 6.50
C ARG A 132 22.33 19.02 7.00
N LEU A 133 22.13 18.05 7.89
CA LEU A 133 23.22 17.27 8.49
C LEU A 133 24.09 16.62 7.40
N ILE A 134 23.45 15.98 6.42
CA ILE A 134 24.09 15.35 5.25
C ILE A 134 24.95 16.31 4.41
N ASN A 135 24.62 17.61 4.41
CA ASN A 135 25.39 18.60 3.65
C ASN A 135 26.61 19.09 4.44
N ARG A 136 26.45 19.24 5.77
CA ARG A 136 27.51 19.78 6.64
C ARG A 136 28.57 18.75 7.02
N PHE A 137 28.17 17.49 7.17
CA PHE A 137 29.02 16.41 7.69
C PHE A 137 29.19 15.29 6.67
N LYS A 138 29.31 15.65 5.39
CA LYS A 138 29.37 14.69 4.28
C LYS A 138 30.45 13.62 4.46
N GLU A 139 31.61 13.99 4.99
CA GLU A 139 32.74 13.07 5.21
C GLU A 139 32.54 12.17 6.44
N GLN A 140 31.69 12.57 7.39
CA GLN A 140 31.39 11.83 8.62
C GLN A 140 30.12 10.98 8.50
N ILE A 141 29.33 11.15 7.43
CA ILE A 141 28.06 10.45 7.22
C ILE A 141 28.19 9.53 6.00
N GLY A 142 28.24 8.23 6.25
CA GLY A 142 28.17 7.20 5.21
C GLY A 142 26.74 6.69 5.05
N ILE A 143 26.16 6.81 3.85
CA ILE A 143 24.92 6.11 3.50
C ILE A 143 25.26 5.11 2.41
N SER A 144 25.25 3.83 2.78
CA SER A 144 25.46 2.73 1.86
C SER A 144 24.10 2.12 1.55
N ASN A 145 23.47 2.58 0.46
CA ASN A 145 22.36 1.84 -0.09
C ASN A 145 22.95 0.61 -0.80
N VAL A 146 22.63 -0.58 -0.29
CA VAL A 146 23.12 -1.84 -0.85
C VAL A 146 22.69 -2.01 -2.32
N ASP A 147 21.76 -1.20 -2.83
CA ASP A 147 21.35 -1.18 -4.24
C ASP A 147 22.44 -0.72 -5.25
N ASN A 148 23.49 0.00 -4.82
CA ASN A 148 24.63 0.36 -5.70
C ASN A 148 25.69 -0.75 -5.81
N VAL A 149 25.53 -1.81 -5.04
CA VAL A 149 26.19 -3.10 -5.29
C VAL A 149 25.09 -3.97 -5.90
N PRO A 150 25.33 -4.74 -6.97
CA PRO A 150 24.41 -5.81 -7.33
C PRO A 150 24.19 -6.60 -6.04
N VAL A 151 22.99 -6.55 -5.45
CA VAL A 151 22.75 -7.11 -4.11
C VAL A 151 23.10 -8.61 -4.11
N ILE A 152 23.25 -9.26 -5.27
CA ILE A 152 23.83 -10.59 -5.43
C ILE A 152 25.27 -10.74 -4.89
N ASP A 153 26.03 -9.66 -4.71
CA ASP A 153 27.48 -9.70 -4.50
C ASP A 153 28.01 -9.13 -3.18
N ILE A 154 27.18 -8.72 -2.20
CA ILE A 154 27.70 -8.79 -0.82
C ILE A 154 27.73 -10.28 -0.45
N ARG A 155 28.82 -10.94 -0.81
CA ARG A 155 29.08 -12.32 -0.40
C ARG A 155 28.98 -12.38 1.12
N HIS A 156 28.42 -13.44 1.66
CA HIS A 156 28.31 -13.71 3.11
C HIS A 156 29.63 -13.50 3.90
N VAL A 157 30.77 -13.47 3.21
CA VAL A 157 32.10 -13.18 3.72
C VAL A 157 32.30 -11.69 4.01
N GLU A 158 31.94 -10.78 3.09
CA GLU A 158 32.15 -9.33 3.27
C GLU A 158 31.32 -8.77 4.42
N LEU A 159 30.05 -9.17 4.54
CA LEU A 159 29.19 -8.75 5.65
C LEU A 159 29.67 -9.33 6.99
N ARG A 160 30.30 -10.50 6.98
CA ARG A 160 30.95 -11.10 8.16
C ARG A 160 32.23 -10.34 8.52
N ASP A 161 33.03 -9.93 7.55
CA ASP A 161 34.26 -9.18 7.77
C ASP A 161 33.93 -7.79 8.35
N TYR A 162 32.90 -7.11 7.82
CA TYR A 162 32.36 -5.89 8.44
C TYR A 162 31.87 -6.11 9.86
N LEU A 163 31.18 -7.22 10.14
CA LEU A 163 30.74 -7.54 11.50
C LEU A 163 31.93 -7.81 12.43
N ILE A 164 32.94 -8.53 11.97
CA ILE A 164 34.17 -8.78 12.74
C ILE A 164 34.84 -7.44 13.08
N ASP A 165 34.97 -6.54 12.10
CA ASP A 165 35.56 -5.22 12.29
C ASP A 165 34.71 -4.35 13.24
N TRP A 166 33.38 -4.37 13.12
CA TRP A 166 32.47 -3.64 14.00
C TRP A 166 32.53 -4.13 15.44
N PHE A 167 32.55 -5.45 15.66
CA PHE A 167 32.71 -6.04 16.99
C PHE A 167 34.15 -5.90 17.53
N ALA A 168 35.13 -5.68 16.66
CA ALA A 168 36.51 -5.39 17.04
C ALA A 168 36.71 -3.93 17.47
N ASN A 169 35.89 -2.97 17.01
CA ASN A 169 35.94 -1.59 17.48
C ASN A 169 35.19 -1.45 18.83
N PRO A 170 35.89 -1.27 19.97
CA PRO A 170 35.24 -1.15 21.27
C PRO A 170 34.48 0.17 21.48
N ASN A 171 34.64 1.12 20.54
CA ASN A 171 34.06 2.46 20.53
C ASN A 171 32.95 2.60 19.46
N ALA A 172 32.58 1.52 18.79
CA ALA A 172 31.43 1.48 17.89
C ALA A 172 30.14 1.11 18.62
N ALA A 173 29.06 1.80 18.27
CA ALA A 173 27.70 1.48 18.68
C ALA A 173 26.91 0.94 17.48
N ILE A 174 26.43 -0.29 17.61
CA ILE A 174 25.64 -0.96 16.55
C ILE A 174 24.16 -0.81 16.87
N VAL A 175 23.39 -0.24 15.95
CA VAL A 175 21.94 -0.04 16.05
C VAL A 175 21.25 -0.90 15.00
N ALA A 176 20.73 -2.06 15.40
CA ALA A 176 19.90 -2.89 14.54
C ALA A 176 18.43 -2.51 14.69
N VAL A 177 17.76 -2.25 13.58
CA VAL A 177 16.35 -1.87 13.55
C VAL A 177 15.55 -2.88 12.74
N ASP A 178 14.48 -3.37 13.35
CA ASP A 178 13.51 -4.26 12.71
C ASP A 178 12.10 -3.68 12.85
N ALA A 179 11.34 -3.74 11.76
CA ALA A 179 9.97 -3.28 11.70
C ALA A 179 9.00 -4.45 11.47
N SER A 180 8.72 -5.23 12.51
CA SER A 180 7.81 -6.37 12.44
C SER A 180 6.36 -6.09 12.87
N GLN A 181 5.45 -6.96 12.45
CA GLN A 181 4.09 -6.95 13.00
C GLN A 181 4.04 -7.82 14.27
N PRO A 182 3.72 -7.25 15.44
CA PRO A 182 3.53 -8.01 16.67
C PRO A 182 2.37 -9.00 16.51
N VAL A 183 2.44 -10.11 17.25
CA VAL A 183 1.36 -11.10 17.31
C VAL A 183 0.09 -10.45 17.89
N VAL A 184 -0.99 -10.49 17.13
CA VAL A 184 -2.27 -9.85 17.49
C VAL A 184 -3.25 -10.91 17.98
N ALA A 185 -3.94 -10.64 19.09
CA ALA A 185 -5.07 -11.46 19.52
C ALA A 185 -6.20 -11.45 18.45
N PRO A 186 -6.95 -12.55 18.26
CA PRO A 186 -8.00 -12.63 17.24
C PRO A 186 -9.00 -11.46 17.34
N GLY A 187 -9.20 -10.73 16.23
CA GLY A 187 -10.20 -9.66 16.14
C GLY A 187 -9.69 -8.22 16.35
N GLN A 188 -8.39 -7.99 16.53
CA GLN A 188 -7.79 -6.66 16.63
C GLN A 188 -7.00 -6.27 15.36
N PRO A 189 -7.02 -5.01 14.90
CA PRO A 189 -6.18 -4.58 13.80
C PRO A 189 -4.71 -4.56 14.23
N GLY A 190 -3.88 -5.38 13.59
CA GLY A 190 -2.44 -5.42 13.85
C GLY A 190 -1.78 -4.08 13.62
N ARG A 191 -1.01 -3.62 14.61
CA ARG A 191 -0.16 -2.44 14.52
C ARG A 191 1.25 -2.91 14.27
N ALA A 192 1.89 -2.56 13.16
CA ALA A 192 3.34 -2.75 13.03
C ALA A 192 4.06 -2.07 14.22
N ALA A 193 4.93 -2.80 14.90
CA ALA A 193 5.78 -2.31 15.95
C ALA A 193 7.22 -2.26 15.40
N THR A 194 7.89 -1.13 15.59
CA THR A 194 9.31 -1.02 15.25
C THR A 194 10.09 -1.19 16.55
N ALA A 195 11.10 -2.07 16.54
CA ALA A 195 12.03 -2.23 17.63
C ALA A 195 13.44 -1.86 17.16
N ALA A 196 14.22 -1.25 18.05
CA ALA A 196 15.63 -1.00 17.82
C ALA A 196 16.43 -1.68 18.94
N ALA A 197 17.41 -2.49 18.57
CA ALA A 197 18.40 -3.04 19.46
C ALA A 197 19.69 -2.25 19.33
N VAL A 198 20.24 -1.77 20.44
CA VAL A 198 21.54 -1.06 20.48
C VAL A 198 22.54 -1.93 21.21
N ILE A 199 23.69 -2.20 20.60
CA ILE A 199 24.78 -2.98 21.19
C ILE A 199 26.04 -2.13 21.30
N GLN A 200 26.71 -2.23 22.46
CA GLN A 200 28.09 -1.78 22.67
C GLN A 200 28.85 -2.88 23.42
N ARG A 201 30.05 -3.24 22.95
CA ARG A 201 30.95 -4.23 23.60
C ARG A 201 30.25 -5.56 23.97
N GLY A 202 29.39 -6.07 23.09
CA GLY A 202 28.67 -7.34 23.29
C GLY A 202 27.53 -7.29 24.34
N ARG A 203 27.20 -6.12 24.89
CA ARG A 203 26.03 -5.94 25.76
C ARG A 203 24.91 -5.27 24.98
N ALA A 204 23.81 -5.99 24.81
CA ALA A 204 22.61 -5.46 24.16
C ALA A 204 21.76 -4.66 25.14
N ARG A 205 21.55 -3.38 24.84
CA ARG A 205 20.48 -2.56 25.39
C ARG A 205 19.37 -2.51 24.35
N ILE A 206 18.34 -3.30 24.58
CA ILE A 206 17.24 -3.43 23.63
C ILE A 206 16.06 -2.61 24.12
N GLN A 207 15.60 -1.65 23.30
CA GLN A 207 14.50 -0.76 23.67
C GLN A 207 13.53 -0.57 22.51
N LEU A 208 12.24 -0.70 22.82
CA LEU A 208 11.14 -0.55 21.86
C LEU A 208 11.12 0.83 21.25
N SER A 209 11.49 0.95 19.97
CA SER A 209 11.49 2.26 19.32
C SER A 209 11.78 2.25 17.81
N ALA A 210 11.48 3.37 17.17
CA ALA A 210 11.88 3.69 15.79
C ALA A 210 13.40 3.95 15.69
N VAL A 211 13.96 3.86 14.48
CA VAL A 211 15.41 4.06 14.20
C VAL A 211 16.01 5.29 14.91
N SER A 212 15.27 6.41 14.93
CA SER A 212 15.68 7.66 15.59
C SER A 212 16.01 7.51 17.07
N THR A 213 15.31 6.62 17.77
CA THR A 213 15.53 6.38 19.19
C THR A 213 16.71 5.45 19.39
N GLY A 214 16.97 4.51 18.46
CA GLY A 214 18.21 3.74 18.43
C GLY A 214 19.45 4.66 18.36
N ILE A 215 19.38 5.70 17.52
CA ILE A 215 20.42 6.76 17.47
C ILE A 215 20.55 7.48 18.82
N LEU A 216 19.44 7.93 19.40
CA LEU A 216 19.46 8.63 20.69
C LEU A 216 20.04 7.75 21.81
N GLN A 217 19.75 6.45 21.81
CA GLN A 217 20.32 5.50 22.77
C GLN A 217 21.81 5.25 22.53
N ALA A 218 22.24 5.16 21.27
CA ALA A 218 23.66 5.07 20.94
C ALA A 218 24.44 6.27 21.47
N LEU A 219 23.88 7.47 21.35
CA LEU A 219 24.48 8.71 21.86
C LEU A 219 24.55 8.82 23.39
N LEU A 220 23.87 7.94 24.14
CA LEU A 220 23.98 7.86 25.60
C LEU A 220 25.12 6.91 26.05
N LEU A 221 25.79 6.26 25.12
CA LEU A 221 26.92 5.39 25.41
C LEU A 221 28.20 6.22 25.60
N ASP A 222 29.01 5.83 26.57
CA ASP A 222 30.30 6.47 26.82
C ASP A 222 31.35 6.00 25.78
N ASP A 223 32.29 6.88 25.46
CA ASP A 223 33.46 6.62 24.61
C ASP A 223 33.15 6.13 23.18
N ILE A 224 32.02 6.53 22.59
CA ILE A 224 31.70 6.18 21.20
C ILE A 224 32.22 7.21 20.18
N ASN A 225 32.82 6.71 19.10
CA ASN A 225 33.23 7.50 17.93
C ASN A 225 32.56 7.02 16.62
N GLU A 226 31.83 5.91 16.67
CA GLU A 226 31.22 5.31 15.49
C GLU A 226 29.81 4.80 15.81
N ILE A 227 28.84 5.12 14.93
CA ILE A 227 27.46 4.61 15.01
C ILE A 227 27.11 3.92 13.70
N ASP A 228 26.89 2.60 13.76
CA ASP A 228 26.51 1.80 12.60
C ASP A 228 25.04 1.38 12.72
N ILE A 229 24.21 1.84 11.77
CA ILE A 229 22.78 1.57 11.74
C ILE A 229 22.50 0.51 10.69
N LEU A 230 21.85 -0.57 11.10
CA LEU A 230 21.43 -1.67 10.24
C LEU A 230 19.89 -1.68 10.19
N THR A 231 19.31 -1.59 9.00
CA THR A 231 17.86 -1.50 8.82
C THR A 231 17.39 -2.27 7.59
N ASP A 232 16.33 -3.05 7.73
CA ASP A 232 15.60 -3.69 6.63
C ASP A 232 14.55 -2.79 5.99
N LEU A 233 14.29 -1.63 6.60
CA LEU A 233 13.35 -0.66 6.09
C LEU A 233 14.04 0.27 5.08
N SER A 234 13.88 0.00 3.79
CA SER A 234 14.45 0.83 2.71
C SER A 234 14.02 2.30 2.83
N THR A 235 12.76 2.55 3.21
CA THR A 235 12.26 3.90 3.44
C THR A 235 12.87 4.61 4.65
N ALA A 236 13.50 3.90 5.59
CA ALA A 236 14.14 4.52 6.74
C ALA A 236 15.43 5.22 6.33
N ILE A 237 16.20 4.65 5.42
CA ILE A 237 17.51 5.17 4.98
C ILE A 237 17.37 6.60 4.48
N ASP A 238 16.37 6.84 3.63
CA ASP A 238 16.10 8.17 3.09
C ASP A 238 15.46 9.12 4.13
N ARG A 239 14.77 8.59 5.15
CA ARG A 239 13.93 9.38 6.07
C ARG A 239 14.57 9.73 7.40
N ILE A 240 15.55 8.93 7.88
CA ILE A 240 16.17 9.12 9.21
C ILE A 240 16.78 10.51 9.33
N LEU A 241 17.49 10.95 8.29
CA LEU A 241 18.17 12.24 8.24
C LEU A 241 17.40 13.31 7.44
N ASP A 242 16.28 12.95 6.82
CA ASP A 242 15.41 13.91 6.13
C ASP A 242 14.51 14.62 7.14
N CYS A 243 14.78 15.91 7.37
CA CYS A 243 13.94 16.74 8.22
C CYS A 243 12.79 17.44 7.45
N SER A 244 12.56 17.13 6.17
CA SER A 244 11.45 17.69 5.39
C SER A 244 10.08 17.28 5.96
N ALA A 245 8.99 17.89 5.50
CA ALA A 245 7.66 17.61 6.04
C ALA A 245 7.15 16.22 5.60
N HIS A 246 7.18 15.24 6.52
CA HIS A 246 6.71 13.87 6.29
C HIS A 246 6.14 13.25 7.58
N SER A 247 5.53 12.07 7.47
CA SER A 247 5.04 11.35 8.66
C SER A 247 6.22 10.83 9.48
N GLY A 248 6.25 11.15 10.77
CA GLY A 248 7.33 10.86 11.68
C GLY A 248 8.38 11.96 11.78
N GLN A 249 8.21 13.11 11.14
CA GLN A 249 9.24 14.17 11.05
C GLN A 249 9.89 14.55 12.38
N GLN A 250 9.11 14.61 13.48
CA GLN A 250 9.63 14.91 14.81
C GLN A 250 10.80 14.00 15.23
N TYR A 251 10.79 12.74 14.76
CA TYR A 251 11.82 11.75 15.05
C TYR A 251 13.11 12.03 14.28
N SER A 252 13.00 12.41 13.00
CA SER A 252 14.16 12.80 12.18
C SER A 252 14.79 14.10 12.69
N ILE A 253 13.97 15.08 13.10
CA ILE A 253 14.46 16.34 13.69
C ILE A 253 15.23 16.04 14.98
N ALA A 254 14.66 15.26 15.90
CA ALA A 254 15.31 14.93 17.16
C ALA A 254 16.64 14.17 16.95
N ALA A 255 16.66 13.21 16.01
CA ALA A 255 17.88 12.48 15.67
C ALA A 255 18.94 13.42 15.06
N CYS A 256 18.58 14.27 14.11
CA CYS A 256 19.50 15.24 13.51
C CYS A 256 20.04 16.25 14.50
N ASP A 257 19.22 16.73 15.44
CA ASP A 257 19.66 17.67 16.48
C ASP A 257 20.67 17.03 17.43
N ALA A 258 20.41 15.80 17.86
CA ALA A 258 21.33 15.06 18.73
C ALA A 258 22.64 14.70 18.01
N LEU A 259 22.55 14.21 16.77
CA LEU A 259 23.72 13.88 15.95
C LEU A 259 24.56 15.10 15.63
N LYS A 260 23.95 16.28 15.42
CA LYS A 260 24.70 17.49 15.12
C LYS A 260 25.71 17.81 16.22
N SER A 261 25.28 17.86 17.48
CA SER A 261 26.19 18.16 18.60
C SER A 261 27.30 17.10 18.73
N TRP A 262 26.97 15.83 18.49
CA TRP A 262 27.96 14.75 18.51
C TRP A 262 28.98 14.88 17.37
N LEU A 263 28.53 15.08 16.13
CA LEU A 263 29.42 15.22 14.96
C LEU A 263 30.29 16.49 15.04
N GLU A 264 29.77 17.59 15.60
CA GLU A 264 30.54 18.81 15.84
C GLU A 264 31.62 18.64 16.92
N SER A 265 31.44 17.69 17.86
CA SER A 265 32.36 17.54 19.00
C SER A 265 33.71 16.93 18.61
N ASN A 266 33.75 16.09 17.57
CA ASN A 266 34.96 15.43 17.12
C ASN A 266 34.88 15.08 15.62
N PRO A 267 35.87 15.46 14.79
CA PRO A 267 35.88 15.14 13.36
C PRO A 267 35.99 13.64 13.06
N ASN A 268 36.45 12.83 14.03
CA ASN A 268 36.53 11.38 13.90
C ASN A 268 35.20 10.67 14.21
N ASN A 269 34.17 11.40 14.62
CA ASN A 269 32.85 10.83 14.86
C ASN A 269 32.19 10.49 13.52
N ILE A 270 31.82 9.23 13.32
CA ILE A 270 31.27 8.73 12.07
C ILE A 270 29.93 8.04 12.30
N ILE A 271 28.95 8.30 11.44
CA ILE A 271 27.70 7.54 11.37
C ILE A 271 27.57 6.86 10.02
N ARG A 272 27.26 5.57 10.03
CA ARG A 272 27.04 4.77 8.82
C ARG A 272 25.65 4.13 8.85
N ILE A 273 24.95 4.20 7.74
CA ILE A 273 23.61 3.62 7.59
C ILE A 273 23.64 2.57 6.49
N TYR A 274 23.22 1.35 6.83
CA TYR A 274 23.26 0.17 5.99
C TYR A 274 21.85 -0.39 5.79
N TYR A 275 21.49 -0.61 4.52
CA TYR A 275 20.31 -1.40 4.17
C TYR A 275 20.59 -2.90 4.32
N THR A 276 19.67 -3.67 4.89
CA THR A 276 19.82 -5.13 4.97
C THR A 276 18.47 -5.82 4.68
N PRO A 277 18.27 -6.38 3.47
CA PRO A 277 16.99 -6.97 3.07
C PRO A 277 16.54 -8.13 3.98
N SER A 278 15.27 -8.11 4.38
CA SER A 278 14.66 -9.10 5.29
C SER A 278 14.53 -10.52 4.70
N ASP A 279 14.52 -10.66 3.37
CA ASP A 279 14.38 -11.94 2.65
C ASP A 279 15.66 -12.79 2.69
N ARG A 280 16.79 -12.18 3.08
CA ARG A 280 18.08 -12.85 3.28
C ARG A 280 18.23 -13.16 4.74
N ARG A 281 17.68 -14.32 5.13
CA ARG A 281 17.64 -14.86 6.50
C ARG A 281 18.84 -14.39 7.34
N TRP A 282 18.50 -13.76 8.47
CA TRP A 282 19.34 -13.19 9.52
C TRP A 282 20.39 -14.11 10.17
N GLY A 283 20.69 -15.28 9.60
CA GLY A 283 21.50 -16.34 10.20
C GLY A 283 22.94 -15.95 10.53
N TYR A 284 23.40 -14.75 10.16
CA TYR A 284 24.71 -14.20 10.48
C TYR A 284 24.67 -12.93 11.35
N LEU A 285 23.49 -12.38 11.65
CA LEU A 285 23.29 -11.23 12.55
C LEU A 285 22.33 -11.61 13.68
N PRO A 286 22.83 -12.29 14.74
CA PRO A 286 22.05 -12.58 15.94
C PRO A 286 21.30 -11.36 16.46
N ILE A 287 21.91 -10.17 16.39
CA ILE A 287 21.32 -8.89 16.80
C ILE A 287 20.03 -8.53 16.06
N HIS A 288 19.94 -8.80 14.75
CA HIS A 288 18.71 -8.52 14.00
C HIS A 288 17.64 -9.58 14.24
N ALA A 289 18.04 -10.85 14.39
CA ALA A 289 17.11 -11.90 14.80
C ALA A 289 16.52 -11.61 16.19
N GLU A 290 17.34 -11.14 17.15
CA GLU A 290 16.90 -10.69 18.46
C GLU A 290 16.00 -9.45 18.38
N ALA A 291 16.36 -8.45 17.56
CA ALA A 291 15.50 -7.28 17.33
C ALA A 291 14.14 -7.69 16.72
N HIS A 292 14.14 -8.64 15.79
CA HIS A 292 12.97 -9.20 15.14
C HIS A 292 12.08 -10.00 16.11
N GLU A 293 12.68 -10.91 16.90
CA GLU A 293 11.96 -11.69 17.91
C GLU A 293 11.33 -10.79 18.97
N LEU A 294 12.01 -9.73 19.37
CA LEU A 294 11.49 -8.75 20.32
C LEU A 294 10.39 -7.87 19.72
N ALA A 295 10.52 -7.48 18.45
CA ALA A 295 9.45 -6.78 17.72
C ALA A 295 8.20 -7.67 17.58
N CYS A 296 8.39 -8.96 17.26
CA CYS A 296 7.31 -9.95 17.09
C CYS A 296 6.64 -10.36 18.42
N GLY A 297 7.42 -10.54 19.49
CA GLY A 297 6.96 -10.97 20.81
C GLY A 297 6.18 -9.91 21.59
N LEU A 298 6.04 -8.70 21.04
CA LEU A 298 5.45 -7.57 21.73
C LEU A 298 3.92 -7.64 21.77
N GLN A 299 3.33 -7.71 22.96
CA GLN A 299 1.91 -7.43 23.14
C GLN A 299 1.70 -5.91 23.26
N VAL A 300 1.40 -5.25 22.14
CA VAL A 300 0.99 -3.83 22.18
C VAL A 300 -0.43 -3.76 22.75
N PRO A 301 -0.68 -3.04 23.86
CA PRO A 301 -2.04 -2.87 24.38
C PRO A 301 -2.95 -2.30 23.30
N GLY A 302 -3.90 -3.13 22.85
CA GLY A 302 -5.00 -2.71 21.99
C GLY A 302 -5.83 -1.71 22.77
N ASN A 303 -5.93 -0.48 22.26
CA ASN A 303 -6.63 0.66 22.87
C ASN A 303 -5.97 1.30 24.10
N VAL A 304 -4.87 2.03 23.88
CA VAL A 304 -4.80 3.38 24.47
C VAL A 304 -5.46 4.32 23.46
N GLY A 305 -6.72 4.66 23.71
CA GLY A 305 -7.42 5.75 23.01
C GLY A 305 -6.63 7.03 23.24
N GLY A 306 -5.85 7.45 22.25
CA GLY A 306 -4.91 8.57 22.39
C GLY A 306 -3.65 8.49 21.52
N GLY A 307 -3.41 7.39 20.81
CA GLY A 307 -2.27 7.33 19.87
C GLY A 307 -2.37 8.41 18.79
N LYS A 308 -1.35 9.29 18.72
CA LYS A 308 -1.29 10.42 17.76
C LYS A 308 -1.65 9.94 16.35
N MET A 309 -2.56 10.65 15.69
CA MET A 309 -2.90 10.38 14.29
C MET A 309 -1.82 11.00 13.40
N THR A 310 -1.01 10.16 12.78
CA THR A 310 0.02 10.57 11.82
C THR A 310 -0.55 10.77 10.42
N ILE A 311 0.16 11.53 9.59
CA ILE A 311 -0.20 11.74 8.18
C ILE A 311 -0.35 10.39 7.46
N ASP A 312 0.58 9.45 7.67
CA ASP A 312 0.53 8.17 6.99
C ASP A 312 -0.59 7.26 7.53
N LYS A 313 -0.88 7.31 8.84
CA LYS A 313 -2.03 6.60 9.43
C LYS A 313 -3.34 7.13 8.86
N PHE A 314 -3.47 8.46 8.74
CA PHE A 314 -4.65 9.08 8.13
C PHE A 314 -4.81 8.67 6.66
N LYS A 315 -3.73 8.69 5.86
CA LYS A 315 -3.76 8.22 4.46
C LYS A 315 -4.16 6.74 4.36
N LYS A 316 -3.61 5.88 5.22
CA LYS A 316 -3.98 4.45 5.30
C LYS A 316 -5.45 4.28 5.67
N GLN A 317 -5.97 5.08 6.61
CA GLN A 317 -7.40 5.07 6.97
C GLN A 317 -8.28 5.53 5.80
N ALA A 318 -7.86 6.53 5.02
CA ALA A 318 -8.58 6.95 3.81
C ALA A 318 -8.59 5.85 2.75
N ASP A 319 -7.47 5.15 2.54
CA ASP A 319 -7.38 4.00 1.64
C ASP A 319 -8.31 2.86 2.11
N ALA A 320 -8.27 2.51 3.40
CA ALA A 320 -9.11 1.47 4.00
C ALA A 320 -10.60 1.84 3.95
N SER A 321 -10.96 3.10 4.18
CA SER A 321 -12.34 3.58 4.13
C SER A 321 -12.90 3.51 2.71
N ALA A 322 -12.12 3.91 1.70
CA ALA A 322 -12.51 3.81 0.31
C ALA A 322 -12.65 2.36 -0.15
N LEU A 323 -11.76 1.46 0.29
CA LEU A 323 -11.86 0.04 0.04
C LEU A 323 -13.11 -0.56 0.69
N LYS A 324 -13.35 -0.27 1.97
CA LYS A 324 -14.54 -0.72 2.71
C LYS A 324 -15.84 -0.24 2.06
N ALA A 325 -15.91 1.01 1.64
CA ALA A 325 -17.07 1.54 0.94
C ALA A 325 -17.32 0.82 -0.39
N TRP A 326 -16.25 0.41 -1.09
CA TRP A 326 -16.37 -0.38 -2.31
C TRP A 326 -16.80 -1.82 -2.03
N THR A 327 -16.20 -2.50 -1.03
CA THR A 327 -16.55 -3.89 -0.68
C THR A 327 -18.01 -3.98 -0.23
N ASN A 328 -18.48 -3.05 0.61
CA ASN A 328 -19.88 -3.01 1.04
C ASN A 328 -20.85 -2.82 -0.15
N GLN A 329 -20.49 -2.00 -1.13
CA GLN A 329 -21.30 -1.88 -2.36
C GLN A 329 -21.25 -3.17 -3.18
N PHE A 330 -20.11 -3.85 -3.19
CA PHE A 330 -19.90 -5.06 -3.97
C PHE A 330 -20.71 -6.26 -3.47
N GLU A 331 -21.08 -6.30 -2.19
CA GLU A 331 -21.96 -7.33 -1.62
C GLU A 331 -23.33 -7.37 -2.32
N SER A 332 -23.83 -6.22 -2.79
CA SER A 332 -25.14 -6.15 -3.46
C SER A 332 -25.10 -6.77 -4.87
N PRO A 333 -25.94 -7.78 -5.18
CA PRO A 333 -26.06 -8.35 -6.53
C PRO A 333 -26.44 -7.32 -7.59
N SER A 334 -27.23 -6.30 -7.25
CA SER A 334 -27.61 -5.23 -8.18
C SER A 334 -26.43 -4.34 -8.54
N TYR A 335 -25.45 -4.23 -7.63
CA TYR A 335 -24.20 -3.56 -7.90
C TYR A 335 -23.25 -4.49 -8.64
N ARG A 336 -22.79 -5.62 -8.08
CA ARG A 336 -21.75 -6.49 -8.69
C ARG A 336 -22.19 -7.17 -10.00
N GLY A 337 -23.49 -7.31 -10.19
CA GLY A 337 -24.12 -8.06 -11.28
C GLY A 337 -24.71 -9.37 -10.78
N HIS A 338 -25.98 -9.61 -11.07
CA HIS A 338 -26.73 -10.78 -10.58
C HIS A 338 -26.12 -12.13 -10.96
N ASN A 339 -25.37 -12.19 -12.07
CA ASN A 339 -24.74 -13.41 -12.54
C ASN A 339 -23.25 -13.52 -12.18
N PHE A 340 -22.71 -12.60 -11.39
CA PHE A 340 -21.31 -12.64 -10.97
C PHE A 340 -21.02 -13.93 -10.18
N LEU A 341 -19.99 -14.67 -10.56
CA LEU A 341 -19.58 -15.90 -9.89
C LEU A 341 -18.85 -15.57 -8.59
N ALA A 342 -19.51 -15.78 -7.45
CA ALA A 342 -18.87 -15.73 -6.15
C ALA A 342 -17.89 -16.91 -6.02
N LEU A 343 -16.62 -16.59 -5.78
CA LEU A 343 -15.54 -17.57 -5.62
C LEU A 343 -14.87 -17.35 -4.27
N GLY A 344 -14.48 -18.43 -3.61
CA GLY A 344 -13.73 -18.38 -2.36
C GLY A 344 -12.21 -18.31 -2.55
N THR A 345 -11.51 -17.97 -1.47
CA THR A 345 -10.06 -18.15 -1.30
C THR A 345 -9.75 -19.54 -0.72
N LEU A 346 -8.47 -19.88 -0.62
CA LEU A 346 -8.01 -21.07 0.12
C LEU A 346 -8.44 -21.00 1.60
N ASP A 347 -8.46 -19.80 2.17
CA ASP A 347 -8.80 -19.53 3.58
C ASP A 347 -10.32 -19.45 3.86
N ALA A 348 -11.14 -20.08 3.01
CA ALA A 348 -12.60 -20.23 3.14
C ALA A 348 -13.46 -18.95 3.14
N GLY A 349 -12.89 -17.77 2.83
CA GLY A 349 -13.64 -16.50 2.67
C GLY A 349 -14.07 -16.24 1.22
N GLU A 350 -15.15 -15.48 1.02
CA GLU A 350 -15.53 -14.97 -0.32
C GLU A 350 -14.47 -13.97 -0.81
N LEU A 351 -14.11 -14.07 -2.08
CA LEU A 351 -13.15 -13.19 -2.69
C LEU A 351 -13.75 -11.79 -2.87
N ILE A 352 -13.15 -10.80 -2.21
CA ILE A 352 -13.58 -9.39 -2.25
C ILE A 352 -12.68 -8.57 -3.18
N PRO A 353 -13.17 -7.45 -3.75
CA PRO A 353 -12.36 -6.56 -4.55
C PRO A 353 -11.28 -5.83 -3.74
N THR A 354 -10.12 -5.63 -4.35
CA THR A 354 -9.01 -4.81 -3.84
C THR A 354 -8.31 -4.09 -4.98
N THR A 355 -7.50 -3.08 -4.65
CA THR A 355 -6.60 -2.41 -5.61
C THR A 355 -5.15 -2.85 -5.49
N VAL A 356 -4.83 -3.67 -4.48
CA VAL A 356 -3.46 -4.13 -4.24
C VAL A 356 -3.02 -5.06 -5.38
N LYS A 357 -1.83 -4.79 -5.95
CA LYS A 357 -1.22 -5.58 -7.04
C LYS A 357 -2.16 -5.90 -8.23
N GLY A 358 -3.07 -4.98 -8.58
CA GLY A 358 -4.01 -5.19 -9.69
C GLY A 358 -5.30 -5.93 -9.32
N GLY A 359 -5.53 -6.20 -8.04
CA GLY A 359 -6.77 -6.77 -7.52
C GLY A 359 -6.72 -8.27 -7.30
N SER A 360 -7.68 -8.80 -6.54
CA SER A 360 -7.68 -10.17 -6.05
C SER A 360 -7.65 -11.19 -7.19
N TRP A 361 -8.49 -11.00 -8.21
CA TRP A 361 -8.58 -11.92 -9.35
C TRP A 361 -7.35 -11.91 -10.26
N MET A 362 -6.87 -10.72 -10.64
CA MET A 362 -5.70 -10.62 -11.51
C MET A 362 -4.44 -11.12 -10.80
N GLN A 363 -4.28 -10.80 -9.52
CA GLN A 363 -3.11 -11.24 -8.78
C GLN A 363 -3.06 -12.76 -8.68
N SER A 364 -4.17 -13.42 -8.32
CA SER A 364 -4.23 -14.89 -8.30
C SER A 364 -3.99 -15.52 -9.66
N ALA A 365 -4.45 -14.90 -10.76
CA ALA A 365 -4.15 -15.39 -12.10
C ALA A 365 -2.66 -15.28 -12.44
N LYS A 366 -1.99 -14.19 -12.03
CA LYS A 366 -0.55 -13.96 -12.27
C LYS A 366 0.34 -14.87 -11.42
N GLU A 367 -0.07 -15.16 -10.19
CA GLU A 367 0.65 -16.04 -9.25
C GLU A 367 0.45 -17.52 -9.56
N ALA A 368 -0.51 -17.88 -10.42
CA ALA A 368 -0.76 -19.26 -10.76
C ALA A 368 0.39 -19.85 -11.60
N ILE A 369 0.85 -21.03 -11.16
CA ILE A 369 1.94 -21.78 -11.77
C ILE A 369 1.51 -23.21 -12.12
N ASP A 370 2.21 -23.84 -13.05
CA ASP A 370 2.07 -25.27 -13.34
C ASP A 370 2.90 -26.15 -12.40
N GLN A 371 2.85 -27.48 -12.61
CA GLN A 371 3.62 -28.45 -11.84
C GLN A 371 5.14 -28.28 -12.00
N GLY A 372 5.59 -27.62 -13.08
CA GLY A 372 6.99 -27.31 -13.35
C GLY A 372 7.41 -25.92 -12.83
N GLY A 373 6.53 -25.20 -12.12
CA GLY A 373 6.81 -23.86 -11.61
C GLY A 373 6.69 -22.74 -12.64
N ASN A 374 6.22 -23.02 -13.86
CA ASN A 374 6.06 -22.00 -14.89
C ASN A 374 4.74 -21.25 -14.71
N SER A 375 4.77 -19.93 -14.94
CA SER A 375 3.55 -19.12 -14.95
C SER A 375 2.58 -19.62 -16.01
N ILE A 376 1.33 -19.86 -15.63
CA ILE A 376 0.26 -20.22 -16.56
C ILE A 376 -0.55 -19.00 -17.04
N TYR A 377 -0.14 -17.81 -16.62
CA TYR A 377 -0.82 -16.57 -16.95
C TYR A 377 -0.70 -16.25 -18.44
N SER A 378 -1.83 -15.91 -19.05
CA SER A 378 -1.88 -15.26 -20.36
C SER A 378 -3.07 -14.30 -20.41
N ASN A 379 -3.03 -13.31 -21.30
CA ASN A 379 -4.17 -12.39 -21.49
C ASN A 379 -5.44 -13.16 -21.91
N ALA A 380 -5.30 -14.20 -22.72
CA ALA A 380 -6.41 -15.06 -23.13
C ALA A 380 -7.02 -15.83 -21.95
N LEU A 381 -6.19 -16.41 -21.08
CA LEU A 381 -6.65 -17.10 -19.87
C LEU A 381 -7.38 -16.12 -18.93
N PHE A 382 -6.82 -14.94 -18.70
CA PHE A 382 -7.44 -13.92 -17.86
C PHE A 382 -8.77 -13.42 -18.45
N ALA A 383 -8.85 -13.28 -19.78
CA ALA A 383 -10.09 -12.89 -20.47
C ALA A 383 -11.19 -13.95 -20.32
N CYS A 384 -10.88 -15.23 -20.56
CA CYS A 384 -11.83 -16.33 -20.39
C CYS A 384 -12.28 -16.43 -18.93
N MET A 385 -11.36 -16.23 -17.98
CA MET A 385 -11.68 -16.17 -16.55
C MET A 385 -12.66 -15.03 -16.23
N CYS A 386 -12.40 -13.83 -16.74
CA CYS A 386 -13.30 -12.70 -16.54
C CYS A 386 -14.70 -12.95 -17.14
N GLN A 387 -14.76 -13.52 -18.34
CA GLN A 387 -16.00 -13.85 -19.04
C GLN A 387 -16.80 -14.93 -18.29
N ALA A 388 -16.13 -15.96 -17.76
CA ALA A 388 -16.73 -16.98 -16.91
C ALA A 388 -17.30 -16.37 -15.62
N ILE A 389 -16.53 -15.53 -14.93
CA ILE A 389 -16.95 -14.91 -13.67
C ILE A 389 -18.16 -13.98 -13.90
N LEU A 390 -18.16 -13.19 -14.97
CA LEU A 390 -19.25 -12.27 -15.30
C LEU A 390 -20.51 -12.97 -15.85
N ASN A 391 -20.42 -14.27 -16.15
CA ASN A 391 -21.42 -15.00 -16.95
C ASN A 391 -21.72 -14.32 -18.29
N HIS A 392 -20.66 -13.87 -18.95
CA HIS A 392 -20.74 -13.00 -20.11
C HIS A 392 -19.67 -13.40 -21.13
N ALA A 393 -19.87 -14.59 -21.68
CA ALA A 393 -18.96 -15.34 -22.53
C ALA A 393 -19.67 -15.78 -23.82
N PRO A 394 -18.97 -16.14 -24.91
CA PRO A 394 -19.57 -16.57 -26.18
C PRO A 394 -20.03 -18.03 -26.10
N ILE A 395 -21.07 -18.26 -25.29
CA ILE A 395 -21.66 -19.58 -25.02
C ILE A 395 -23.17 -19.53 -25.25
N GLY A 396 -23.82 -20.69 -25.38
CA GLY A 396 -25.25 -20.79 -25.72
C GLY A 396 -26.18 -19.86 -24.93
N SER A 397 -26.02 -19.77 -23.60
CA SER A 397 -26.81 -18.88 -22.73
C SER A 397 -26.62 -17.38 -23.00
N TYR A 398 -25.46 -16.98 -23.49
CA TYR A 398 -25.24 -15.60 -23.94
C TYR A 398 -25.94 -15.36 -25.28
N TYR A 399 -25.82 -16.29 -26.23
CA TYR A 399 -26.45 -16.19 -27.54
C TYR A 399 -27.98 -16.12 -27.43
N GLU A 400 -28.56 -16.94 -26.55
CA GLU A 400 -29.98 -16.87 -26.21
C GLU A 400 -30.36 -15.51 -25.61
N ARG A 401 -29.64 -15.05 -24.58
CA ARG A 401 -29.93 -13.79 -23.90
C ARG A 401 -29.88 -12.56 -24.81
N PHE A 402 -29.01 -12.57 -25.81
CA PHE A 402 -28.81 -11.47 -26.75
C PHE A 402 -29.44 -11.71 -28.13
N ASN A 403 -30.27 -12.75 -28.27
CA ASN A 403 -31.02 -13.09 -29.50
C ASN A 403 -30.15 -13.28 -30.75
N PHE A 404 -28.99 -13.92 -30.62
CA PHE A 404 -28.23 -14.38 -31.78
C PHE A 404 -28.94 -15.61 -32.39
N THR A 405 -29.27 -15.54 -33.68
CA THR A 405 -30.00 -16.60 -34.41
C THR A 405 -29.08 -17.61 -35.07
N ASP A 406 -27.89 -17.18 -35.46
CA ASP A 406 -26.97 -17.98 -36.27
C ASP A 406 -25.96 -18.77 -35.42
N GLU A 407 -25.97 -18.54 -34.10
CA GLU A 407 -25.07 -19.16 -33.14
C GLU A 407 -25.76 -20.29 -32.36
N PRO A 408 -25.10 -21.42 -32.11
CA PRO A 408 -25.70 -22.55 -31.43
C PRO A 408 -25.96 -22.25 -29.95
N ARG A 409 -27.19 -22.50 -29.51
CA ARG A 409 -27.59 -22.39 -28.09
C ARG A 409 -27.31 -23.66 -27.29
N SER A 410 -27.37 -24.82 -27.95
CA SER A 410 -27.10 -26.12 -27.35
C SER A 410 -25.61 -26.41 -27.28
N CYS A 411 -25.21 -27.17 -26.25
CA CYS A 411 -23.84 -27.68 -26.15
C CYS A 411 -23.68 -28.90 -27.06
N SER A 412 -22.49 -29.08 -27.63
CA SER A 412 -22.15 -30.25 -28.45
C SER A 412 -22.23 -31.59 -27.71
N CYS A 413 -22.31 -31.57 -26.37
CA CYS A 413 -22.55 -32.78 -25.57
C CYS A 413 -24.02 -33.26 -25.62
N GLY A 414 -24.91 -32.54 -26.31
CA GLY A 414 -26.34 -32.84 -26.41
C GLY A 414 -27.22 -32.08 -25.41
N THR A 415 -26.65 -31.25 -24.53
CA THR A 415 -27.46 -30.41 -23.62
C THR A 415 -28.13 -29.27 -24.38
N SER A 416 -29.43 -29.07 -24.14
CA SER A 416 -30.26 -28.07 -24.85
C SER A 416 -29.78 -26.63 -24.73
N LEU A 417 -29.18 -26.26 -23.59
CA LEU A 417 -28.62 -24.93 -23.36
C LEU A 417 -27.22 -25.01 -22.76
N GLU A 418 -26.25 -24.44 -23.47
CA GLU A 418 -24.88 -24.29 -22.99
C GLU A 418 -24.78 -23.08 -22.02
N SER A 419 -24.88 -23.38 -20.73
CA SER A 419 -24.72 -22.40 -19.65
C SER A 419 -23.36 -22.53 -18.96
N ARG A 420 -22.91 -21.49 -18.26
CA ARG A 420 -21.73 -21.57 -17.38
C ARG A 420 -21.83 -22.71 -16.37
N ASP A 421 -23.01 -22.90 -15.77
CA ASP A 421 -23.23 -23.98 -14.81
C ASP A 421 -23.07 -25.36 -15.45
N HIS A 422 -23.60 -25.52 -16.67
CA HIS A 422 -23.40 -26.72 -17.46
C HIS A 422 -21.91 -26.96 -17.76
N ILE A 423 -21.21 -25.97 -18.32
CA ILE A 423 -19.78 -26.06 -18.69
C ILE A 423 -18.93 -26.48 -17.49
N ILE A 424 -19.12 -25.83 -16.34
CA ILE A 424 -18.25 -26.01 -15.17
C ILE A 424 -18.61 -27.24 -14.33
N LYS A 425 -19.89 -27.67 -14.31
CA LYS A 425 -20.35 -28.70 -13.37
C LYS A 425 -20.81 -30.00 -14.02
N ARG A 426 -21.22 -30.00 -15.29
CA ARG A 426 -22.02 -31.10 -15.88
C ARG A 426 -21.51 -31.59 -17.24
N CYS A 427 -20.86 -30.74 -18.01
CA CYS A 427 -20.49 -31.04 -19.38
C CYS A 427 -19.37 -32.08 -19.43
N MET A 428 -19.63 -33.21 -20.10
CA MET A 428 -18.67 -34.32 -20.24
C MET A 428 -17.55 -34.02 -21.26
N LEU A 429 -17.66 -32.94 -22.03
CA LEU A 429 -16.65 -32.55 -23.03
C LEU A 429 -15.46 -31.80 -22.40
N TYR A 430 -15.60 -31.30 -21.17
CA TYR A 430 -14.55 -30.57 -20.48
C TYR A 430 -13.89 -31.46 -19.42
N LYS A 431 -12.56 -31.36 -19.33
CA LYS A 431 -11.76 -32.04 -18.31
C LYS A 431 -12.00 -31.40 -16.93
N GLU A 432 -11.86 -32.20 -15.88
CA GLU A 432 -12.01 -31.79 -14.46
C GLU A 432 -11.36 -30.43 -14.13
N PRO A 433 -11.90 -29.64 -13.17
CA PRO A 433 -12.66 -30.04 -11.96
C PRO A 433 -14.17 -29.81 -12.03
N ARG A 434 -14.95 -30.77 -11.50
CA ARG A 434 -16.43 -30.80 -11.56
C ARG A 434 -17.14 -29.89 -10.55
N VAL A 435 -16.40 -29.14 -9.73
CA VAL A 435 -16.95 -28.20 -8.73
C VAL A 435 -16.00 -27.01 -8.56
N VAL A 436 -16.21 -25.93 -9.31
CA VAL A 436 -15.49 -24.67 -9.11
C VAL A 436 -16.20 -23.84 -8.05
N ARG A 437 -15.61 -23.79 -6.85
CA ARG A 437 -16.03 -22.92 -5.73
C ARG A 437 -14.96 -21.89 -5.37
N ARG A 438 -13.70 -22.16 -5.74
CA ARG A 438 -12.56 -21.27 -5.48
C ARG A 438 -11.93 -20.78 -6.77
N LEU A 439 -11.18 -19.68 -6.68
CA LEU A 439 -10.53 -19.07 -7.84
C LEU A 439 -9.42 -19.97 -8.44
N ASP A 440 -8.64 -20.66 -7.60
CA ASP A 440 -7.61 -21.61 -8.05
C ASP A 440 -8.21 -22.75 -8.89
N GLN A 441 -9.41 -23.22 -8.51
CA GLN A 441 -10.13 -24.26 -9.25
C GLN A 441 -10.58 -23.76 -10.62
N LEU A 442 -11.05 -22.51 -10.72
CA LEU A 442 -11.43 -21.91 -11.99
C LEU A 442 -10.20 -21.74 -12.91
N ILE A 443 -9.10 -21.25 -12.36
CA ILE A 443 -7.85 -21.06 -13.12
C ILE A 443 -7.36 -22.41 -13.67
N ASN A 444 -7.33 -23.44 -12.82
CA ASN A 444 -6.95 -24.79 -13.24
C ASN A 444 -7.91 -25.36 -14.29
N PHE A 445 -9.24 -25.16 -14.13
CA PHE A 445 -10.22 -25.56 -15.13
C PHE A 445 -9.92 -24.94 -16.51
N LEU A 446 -9.64 -23.64 -16.56
CA LEU A 446 -9.35 -22.93 -17.81
C LEU A 446 -8.01 -23.33 -18.42
N LYS A 447 -7.02 -23.70 -17.59
CA LYS A 447 -5.77 -24.27 -18.06
C LYS A 447 -5.99 -25.59 -18.81
N TRP A 448 -6.81 -26.49 -18.26
CA TRP A 448 -7.12 -27.78 -18.88
C TRP A 448 -8.07 -27.65 -20.08
N ASN A 449 -8.87 -26.58 -20.10
CA ASN A 449 -9.91 -26.34 -21.09
C ASN A 449 -9.77 -24.93 -21.69
N PRO A 450 -8.71 -24.67 -22.48
CA PRO A 450 -8.39 -23.33 -22.97
C PRO A 450 -9.44 -22.74 -23.92
N THR A 451 -10.31 -23.58 -24.49
CA THR A 451 -11.43 -23.18 -25.35
C THR A 451 -12.71 -22.89 -24.56
N ALA A 452 -12.77 -23.20 -23.26
CA ALA A 452 -13.93 -22.91 -22.44
C ALA A 452 -14.10 -21.39 -22.31
N PHE A 453 -15.31 -20.90 -22.61
CA PHE A 453 -15.64 -19.47 -22.62
C PHE A 453 -14.85 -18.65 -23.66
N ALA A 454 -14.12 -19.28 -24.59
CA ALA A 454 -13.43 -18.58 -25.66
C ALA A 454 -14.29 -18.53 -26.93
N PHE A 455 -14.04 -17.56 -27.82
CA PHE A 455 -14.62 -17.58 -29.16
C PHE A 455 -14.04 -18.76 -29.95
N LYS A 456 -14.89 -19.49 -30.69
CA LYS A 456 -14.48 -20.63 -31.53
C LYS A 456 -13.41 -20.26 -32.57
N ASN A 457 -13.43 -19.02 -33.05
CA ASN A 457 -12.53 -18.50 -34.09
C ASN A 457 -11.82 -17.21 -33.63
N ALA A 458 -11.23 -17.21 -32.44
CA ALA A 458 -10.42 -16.07 -32.01
C ALA A 458 -9.20 -15.92 -32.95
N PRO A 459 -9.00 -14.77 -33.62
CA PRO A 459 -7.79 -14.53 -34.40
C PRO A 459 -6.57 -14.66 -33.50
N THR A 460 -5.54 -15.37 -33.94
CA THR A 460 -4.22 -15.36 -33.29
C THR A 460 -3.71 -13.92 -33.23
N GLY A 461 -3.61 -13.35 -32.03
CA GLY A 461 -2.95 -12.06 -31.81
C GLY A 461 -3.83 -10.86 -31.43
N VAL A 462 -5.09 -11.04 -31.00
CA VAL A 462 -5.79 -9.96 -30.28
C VAL A 462 -5.70 -10.23 -28.77
N GLY A 463 -4.68 -9.67 -28.14
CA GLY A 463 -4.41 -9.75 -26.71
C GLY A 463 -3.62 -8.56 -26.21
#